data_AF-A0A1T8TS44-F1
#
_entry.id   AF-A0A1T8TS44-F1
#
_cell.length_a   1.000
_cell.length_b   1.000
_cell.length_c   1.000
_cell.angle_alpha   90.00
_cell.angle_beta   90.00
_cell.angle_gamma   90.00
#
_symmetry.space_group_name_H-M   'P 1'
#
loop_
_entity.id
_entity.type
_entity.pdbx_description
1 polymer ?
#
loop_
_entity_poly.entity_id
_entity_poly.type
_entity_poly.pdbx_seq_one_letter_code
_entity_poly.pdbx_strand_id
1 'polypeptide(L)'
;MAEPEQAVEWREAGAVEIPTPRIYPLDPLRSDLGPTTEVVVPPGAYPVYRKGDSYCWLMRGQVNGRTEFLGQGLMVVSGIDTANGLEVQFPSRTYRGDEFDELLAAPESQPGPQQRLRFTMATAEPKVPK
;
A
#
# COMPACT_ATOMS: atom_id res chain seq x y z
N MET A 1 -29.70 26.28 -7.85
CA MET A 1 -28.60 26.00 -8.81
C MET A 1 -27.64 25.08 -8.08
N ALA A 2 -27.53 23.82 -8.48
CA ALA A 2 -26.56 22.90 -7.90
C ALA A 2 -25.19 23.27 -8.48
N GLU A 3 -24.23 23.56 -7.61
CA GLU A 3 -22.84 23.78 -8.02
C GLU A 3 -22.32 22.52 -8.75
N PRO A 4 -21.54 22.67 -9.83
CA PRO A 4 -20.98 21.51 -10.51
C PRO A 4 -20.08 20.76 -9.52
N GLU A 5 -20.44 19.52 -9.23
CA GLU A 5 -19.63 18.58 -8.47
C GLU A 5 -18.27 18.49 -9.15
N GLN A 6 -17.28 19.23 -8.64
CA GLN A 6 -15.92 19.15 -9.15
C GLN A 6 -15.48 17.70 -8.98
N ALA A 7 -15.32 16.99 -10.08
CA ALA A 7 -14.79 15.64 -10.07
C ALA A 7 -13.41 15.67 -9.42
N VAL A 8 -13.33 15.24 -8.17
CA VAL A 8 -12.07 15.22 -7.44
C VAL A 8 -11.28 14.04 -7.99
N GLU A 9 -10.19 14.30 -8.71
CA GLU A 9 -9.31 13.27 -9.27
C GLU A 9 -8.20 12.89 -8.29
N TRP A 10 -7.62 11.70 -8.49
CA TRP A 10 -6.42 11.28 -7.77
C TRP A 10 -5.22 12.12 -8.22
N ARG A 11 -4.47 12.67 -7.26
CA ARG A 11 -3.24 13.45 -7.49
C ARG A 11 -2.13 12.95 -6.60
N GLU A 12 -0.91 12.95 -7.10
CA GLU A 12 0.25 12.61 -6.28
C GLU A 12 0.39 13.63 -5.15
N ALA A 13 0.51 13.13 -3.92
CA ALA A 13 0.56 13.92 -2.69
C ALA A 13 1.87 13.70 -1.91
N GLY A 14 2.71 12.77 -2.36
CA GLY A 14 3.97 12.44 -1.70
C GLY A 14 4.46 11.05 -2.05
N ALA A 15 5.31 10.51 -1.19
CA ALA A 15 5.81 9.16 -1.28
C ALA A 15 5.83 8.47 0.08
N VAL A 16 5.74 7.13 0.06
CA VAL A 16 5.97 6.27 1.22
C VAL A 16 7.17 5.37 0.95
N GLU A 17 8.14 5.38 1.85
CA GLU A 17 9.26 4.46 1.86
C GLU A 17 8.91 3.24 2.73
N ILE A 18 9.06 2.05 2.16
CA ILE A 18 9.00 0.77 2.86
C ILE A 18 10.46 0.32 3.05
N PRO A 19 11.01 0.28 4.28
CA PRO A 19 12.43 0.00 4.52
C PRO A 19 12.78 -1.49 4.51
N THR A 20 11.79 -2.37 4.66
CA THR A 20 11.94 -3.83 4.77
C THR A 20 10.82 -4.52 3.99
N PRO A 21 11.01 -5.72 3.42
CA PRO A 21 9.94 -6.40 2.69
C PRO A 21 8.66 -6.52 3.52
N ARG A 22 7.50 -6.28 2.90
CA ARG A 22 6.19 -6.35 3.56
C ARG A 22 5.23 -7.21 2.76
N ILE A 23 4.34 -7.89 3.45
CA ILE A 23 3.28 -8.69 2.85
C ILE A 23 1.99 -7.88 2.93
N TYR A 24 1.30 -7.73 1.80
CA TYR A 24 -0.01 -7.09 1.71
C TYR A 24 -1.03 -8.04 1.10
N PRO A 25 -2.30 -7.95 1.48
CA PRO A 25 -3.37 -8.58 0.70
C PRO A 25 -3.49 -7.86 -0.66
N LEU A 26 -3.65 -8.62 -1.74
CA LEU A 26 -3.90 -8.05 -3.07
C LEU A 26 -5.24 -7.29 -3.11
N ASP A 27 -6.27 -7.84 -2.44
CA ASP A 27 -7.55 -7.17 -2.22
C ASP A 27 -7.63 -6.69 -0.76
N PRO A 28 -7.44 -5.39 -0.48
CA PRO A 28 -7.49 -4.87 0.88
C PRO A 28 -8.91 -4.86 1.49
N LEU A 29 -9.96 -5.15 0.71
CA LEU A 29 -11.35 -5.16 1.16
C LEU A 29 -11.86 -6.56 1.52
N ARG A 30 -11.13 -7.62 1.19
CA ARG A 30 -11.52 -9.01 1.43
C ARG A 30 -10.44 -9.76 2.21
N SER A 31 -10.60 -9.79 3.53
CA SER A 31 -9.76 -10.59 4.44
C SER A 31 -10.28 -12.01 4.64
N ASP A 32 -11.43 -12.37 4.06
CA ASP A 32 -12.16 -13.62 4.27
C ASP A 32 -11.92 -14.69 3.18
N LEU A 33 -11.27 -14.33 2.07
CA LEU A 33 -10.99 -15.22 0.94
C LEU A 33 -9.70 -16.05 1.13
N GLY A 34 -9.48 -16.61 2.31
CA GLY A 34 -8.35 -17.51 2.57
C GLY A 34 -6.95 -16.94 2.24
N PRO A 35 -5.89 -17.75 2.36
CA PRO A 35 -4.50 -17.29 2.26
C PRO A 35 -3.98 -17.12 0.82
N THR A 36 -4.83 -16.86 -0.17
CA THR A 36 -4.51 -17.15 -1.59
C THR A 36 -4.02 -15.99 -2.44
N THR A 37 -4.01 -14.73 -1.96
CA THR A 37 -3.45 -13.63 -2.78
C THR A 37 -2.74 -12.59 -1.94
N GLU A 38 -1.67 -13.03 -1.27
CA GLU A 38 -0.71 -12.13 -0.65
C GLU A 38 0.33 -11.68 -1.67
N VAL A 39 0.76 -10.43 -1.56
CA VAL A 39 1.80 -9.83 -2.40
C VAL A 39 2.97 -9.44 -1.52
N VAL A 40 4.15 -9.95 -1.86
CA VAL A 40 5.41 -9.52 -1.26
C VAL A 40 5.85 -8.23 -1.95
N VAL A 41 5.83 -7.14 -1.20
CA VAL A 41 6.27 -5.82 -1.62
C VAL A 41 7.71 -5.61 -1.15
N PRO A 42 8.67 -5.42 -2.07
CA PRO A 42 10.05 -5.19 -1.71
C PRO A 42 10.24 -3.81 -1.06
N PRO A 43 11.36 -3.60 -0.35
CA PRO A 43 11.75 -2.27 0.10
C PRO A 43 11.84 -1.30 -1.08
N GLY A 44 11.41 -0.06 -0.86
CA GLY A 44 11.41 0.95 -1.91
C GLY A 44 10.51 2.15 -1.58
N ALA A 45 10.56 3.15 -2.45
CA ALA A 45 9.69 4.31 -2.40
C ALA A 45 8.51 4.13 -3.36
N TYR A 46 7.30 4.37 -2.88
CA TYR A 46 6.06 4.24 -3.63
C TYR A 46 5.27 5.54 -3.59
N PRO A 47 4.64 5.97 -4.71
CA PRO A 47 3.90 7.22 -4.76
C PRO A 47 2.63 7.13 -3.92
N VAL A 48 2.38 8.17 -3.13
CA VAL A 48 1.14 8.39 -2.36
C VAL A 48 0.24 9.30 -3.19
N TYR A 49 -1.00 8.89 -3.38
CA TYR A 49 -2.04 9.65 -4.05
C TYR A 49 -3.09 10.12 -3.07
N ARG A 50 -3.68 11.28 -3.36
CA ARG A 50 -4.80 11.88 -2.64
C ARG A 50 -5.96 12.14 -3.59
N LYS A 51 -7.18 11.84 -3.16
CA LYS A 51 -8.44 12.22 -3.80
C LYS A 51 -9.39 12.76 -2.74
N GLY A 52 -9.56 14.07 -2.69
CA GLY A 52 -10.38 14.74 -1.68
C GLY A 52 -9.75 14.56 -0.30
N ASP A 53 -10.42 13.81 0.57
CA ASP A 53 -9.92 13.44 1.90
C ASP A 53 -9.44 11.98 1.98
N SER A 54 -9.27 11.32 0.83
CA SER A 54 -8.81 9.93 0.76
C SER A 54 -7.36 9.84 0.31
N TYR A 55 -6.58 8.98 0.97
CA TYR A 55 -5.17 8.71 0.70
C TYR A 55 -4.95 7.23 0.42
N CYS A 56 -4.11 6.92 -0.55
CA CYS A 56 -3.58 5.58 -0.78
C CYS A 56 -2.20 5.67 -1.42
N TRP A 57 -1.45 4.58 -1.45
CA TRP A 57 -0.20 4.51 -2.21
C TRP A 57 -0.21 3.33 -3.17
N LEU A 58 0.48 3.50 -4.30
CA LEU A 58 0.50 2.50 -5.38
C LEU A 58 1.77 1.66 -5.26
N MET A 59 1.61 0.41 -4.88
CA MET A 59 2.72 -0.52 -4.66
C MET A 59 2.93 -1.40 -5.87
N ARG A 60 4.15 -1.92 -5.97
CA ARG A 60 4.51 -3.02 -6.86
C ARG A 60 5.10 -4.14 -6.02
N GLY A 61 4.72 -5.37 -6.31
CA GLY A 61 5.25 -6.53 -5.62
C GLY A 61 5.02 -7.79 -6.43
N GLN A 62 5.40 -8.92 -5.86
CA GLN A 62 5.20 -10.22 -6.47
C GLN A 62 4.17 -11.01 -5.66
N VAL A 63 3.18 -11.57 -6.34
CA VAL A 63 2.25 -12.49 -5.69
C VAL A 63 3.06 -13.61 -5.07
N ASN A 64 2.79 -13.93 -3.81
CA ASN A 64 3.40 -15.06 -3.15
C ASN A 64 2.91 -16.33 -3.85
N GLY A 65 3.70 -16.84 -4.78
CA GLY A 65 3.44 -18.08 -5.48
C GLY A 65 3.67 -19.24 -4.53
N ARG A 66 2.70 -19.51 -3.67
CA ARG A 66 2.66 -20.78 -2.93
C ARG A 66 2.45 -21.92 -3.91
N THR A 67 3.50 -22.42 -4.54
CA THR A 67 3.48 -23.76 -5.15
C THR A 67 4.84 -24.16 -5.73
N GLU A 68 5.35 -25.30 -5.27
CA GLU A 68 5.65 -26.35 -6.23
C GLU A 68 4.33 -27.11 -6.50
N PHE A 69 3.88 -27.09 -7.76
CA PHE A 69 2.72 -27.85 -8.22
C PHE A 69 3.19 -29.26 -8.62
N LEU A 70 2.80 -30.29 -7.87
CA LEU A 70 3.20 -31.68 -8.16
C LEU A 70 2.26 -32.42 -9.14
N GLY A 71 1.19 -31.77 -9.62
CA GLY A 71 0.15 -32.41 -10.44
C GLY A 71 -0.95 -33.10 -9.62
N GLN A 72 -2.02 -33.51 -10.30
CA GLN A 72 -3.21 -34.18 -9.72
C GLN A 72 -3.92 -33.45 -8.57
N GLY A 73 -3.82 -32.11 -8.52
CA GLY A 73 -4.46 -31.31 -7.48
C GLY A 73 -3.78 -31.36 -6.11
N LEU A 74 -2.54 -31.88 -6.04
CA LEU A 74 -1.74 -31.91 -4.83
C LEU A 74 -0.75 -30.73 -4.81
N MET A 75 -0.75 -29.99 -3.70
CA MET A 75 0.15 -28.86 -3.45
C MET A 75 1.10 -29.19 -2.30
N VAL A 76 2.40 -28.96 -2.48
CA VAL A 76 3.40 -29.08 -1.41
C VAL A 76 3.66 -27.72 -0.81
N VAL A 77 3.58 -27.64 0.52
CA VAL A 77 4.03 -26.50 1.30
C VAL A 77 5.51 -26.74 1.64
N SER A 78 6.43 -26.31 0.77
CA SER A 78 7.86 -26.31 1.11
C SER A 78 8.20 -25.01 1.84
N GLY A 79 8.84 -25.14 3.02
CA GLY A 79 8.99 -24.08 4.02
C GLY A 79 9.99 -22.96 3.69
N ILE A 80 10.15 -22.60 2.42
CA ILE A 80 10.96 -21.44 2.00
C ILE A 80 10.12 -20.63 1.00
N ASP A 81 9.12 -19.92 1.53
CA ASP A 81 8.29 -18.96 0.80
C ASP A 81 9.20 -17.88 0.18
N THR A 82 9.59 -18.09 -1.07
CA THR A 82 10.35 -17.11 -1.86
C THR A 82 9.39 -16.53 -2.87
N ALA A 83 9.28 -15.20 -2.95
CA ALA A 83 8.42 -14.55 -3.93
C ALA A 83 8.85 -14.95 -5.35
N ASN A 84 8.04 -15.78 -6.01
CA ASN A 84 8.30 -16.34 -7.33
C ASN A 84 7.10 -16.18 -8.28
N GLY A 85 6.04 -15.52 -7.83
CA GLY A 85 4.82 -15.30 -8.59
C GLY A 85 4.86 -14.07 -9.50
N LEU A 86 3.72 -13.79 -10.13
CA LEU A 86 3.58 -12.66 -11.06
C LEU A 86 3.83 -11.32 -10.35
N GLU A 87 4.53 -10.42 -11.05
CA GLU A 87 4.61 -9.02 -10.65
C GLU A 87 3.25 -8.35 -10.83
N VAL A 88 2.80 -7.63 -9.81
CA VAL A 88 1.52 -6.94 -9.77
C VAL A 88 1.71 -5.51 -9.27
N GLN A 89 0.86 -4.62 -9.76
CA GLN A 89 0.73 -3.25 -9.28
C GLN A 89 -0.67 -3.08 -8.68
N PHE A 90 -0.74 -2.61 -7.44
CA PHE A 90 -1.99 -2.56 -6.68
C PHE A 90 -1.96 -1.44 -5.63
N PRO A 91 -3.12 -0.84 -5.29
CA PRO A 91 -3.17 0.20 -4.27
C PRO A 91 -3.11 -0.40 -2.86
N SER A 92 -2.62 0.38 -1.90
CA SER A 92 -2.86 0.12 -0.49
C SER A 92 -4.35 0.20 -0.14
N ARG A 93 -4.68 -0.14 1.11
CA ARG A 93 -5.94 0.33 1.70
C ARG A 93 -6.06 1.85 1.50
N THR A 94 -7.29 2.29 1.24
CA THR A 94 -7.62 3.73 1.23
C THR A 94 -7.89 4.18 2.67
N TYR A 95 -7.23 5.25 3.07
CA TYR A 95 -7.37 5.90 4.38
C TYR A 95 -8.11 7.22 4.20
N ARG A 96 -9.04 7.54 5.10
CA ARG A 96 -9.60 8.89 5.24
C ARG A 96 -8.57 9.83 5.90
N GLY A 97 -8.81 11.14 5.89
CA GLY A 97 -7.83 12.12 6.37
C GLY A 97 -7.47 11.90 7.84
N ASP A 98 -8.46 11.65 8.69
CA ASP A 98 -8.28 11.30 10.09
C ASP A 98 -7.53 9.98 10.29
N GLU A 99 -7.92 8.92 9.57
CA GLU A 99 -7.22 7.63 9.61
C GLU A 99 -5.75 7.75 9.11
N PHE A 100 -5.52 8.64 8.15
CA PHE A 100 -4.19 8.90 7.61
C PHE A 100 -3.33 9.70 8.59
N ASP A 101 -3.91 10.71 9.24
CA ASP A 101 -3.23 11.47 10.30
C ASP A 101 -2.86 10.56 11.49
N GLU A 102 -3.76 9.65 11.88
CA GLU A 102 -3.49 8.61 12.88
C GLU A 102 -2.34 7.69 12.44
N LEU A 103 -2.36 7.24 11.19
CA LEU A 103 -1.27 6.42 10.62
C LEU A 103 0.06 7.16 10.64
N LEU A 104 0.08 8.44 10.29
CA LEU A 104 1.29 9.27 10.35
C LEU A 104 1.81 9.38 11.77
N ALA A 105 0.92 9.53 12.76
CA ALA A 105 1.30 9.63 14.17
C ALA A 105 1.71 8.29 14.80
N ALA A 106 1.34 7.16 14.21
CA ALA A 106 1.61 5.84 14.75
C ALA A 106 3.12 5.53 14.85
N PRO A 107 3.57 4.74 15.86
CA PRO A 107 4.98 4.37 16.04
C PRO A 107 5.61 3.70 14.81
N GLU A 108 4.79 3.06 13.98
CA GLU A 108 5.21 2.44 12.72
C GLU A 108 5.54 3.43 11.60
N SER A 109 5.08 4.68 11.67
CA SER A 109 5.42 5.73 10.72
C SER A 109 6.47 6.71 11.27
N GLN A 110 6.61 6.77 12.59
CA GLN A 110 7.54 7.66 13.28
C GLN A 110 8.98 7.11 13.33
N PRO A 111 10.00 7.98 13.39
CA PRO A 111 11.38 7.54 13.58
C PRO A 111 11.56 6.74 14.87
N GLY A 112 12.05 5.51 14.77
CA GLY A 112 12.26 4.64 15.92
C GLY A 112 12.39 3.17 15.56
N PRO A 113 12.60 2.28 16.55
CA PRO A 113 12.76 0.84 16.33
C PRO A 113 11.50 0.16 15.77
N GLN A 114 10.34 0.80 15.95
CA GLN A 114 9.06 0.32 15.45
C GLN A 114 8.75 0.83 14.04
N GLN A 115 9.58 1.71 13.46
CA GLN A 115 9.33 2.26 12.13
C GLN A 115 9.26 1.14 11.09
N ARG A 116 8.20 1.19 10.28
CA ARG A 116 7.91 0.28 9.16
C ARG A 116 7.50 1.02 7.89
N LEU A 117 7.14 2.29 7.99
CA LEU A 117 6.79 3.17 6.88
C LEU A 117 7.45 4.53 7.11
N ARG A 118 7.87 5.21 6.05
CA ARG A 118 8.28 6.63 6.12
C ARG A 118 7.53 7.43 5.10
N PHE A 119 6.73 8.38 5.55
CA PHE A 119 5.96 9.23 4.66
C PHE A 119 6.69 10.56 4.43
N THR A 120 6.78 10.94 3.15
CA THR A 120 7.25 12.25 2.72
C THR A 120 6.13 12.88 1.90
N MET A 121 5.33 13.72 2.54
CA MET A 121 4.21 14.41 1.89
C MET A 121 4.71 15.69 1.22
N ALA A 122 4.23 15.97 0.01
CA ALA A 122 4.45 17.26 -0.64
C ALA A 122 3.73 18.32 0.21
N THR A 123 4.50 19.21 0.84
CA THR A 123 3.94 20.37 1.52
C THR A 123 3.14 21.15 0.49
N ALA A 124 1.83 21.34 0.71
CA ALA A 124 1.05 22.26 -0.09
C ALA A 124 1.80 23.60 -0.15
N GLU A 125 1.88 24.20 -1.33
CA GLU A 125 2.62 25.44 -1.60
C GLU A 125 2.49 26.47 -0.47
N PRO A 126 3.55 27.24 -0.15
CA PRO A 126 3.48 28.26 0.87
C PRO A 126 2.32 29.21 0.56
N LYS A 127 1.37 29.35 1.50
CA LYS A 127 0.41 30.45 1.48
C LYS A 127 1.20 31.75 1.42
N VAL A 128 1.27 32.36 0.24
CA VAL A 128 1.78 33.73 0.09
C VAL A 128 0.86 34.62 0.92
N PRO A 129 1.34 35.27 2.00
CA PRO A 129 0.54 36.27 2.68
C PRO A 129 0.36 37.47 1.74
N LYS A 130 -0.90 37.91 1.59
CA LYS A 130 -1.20 39.24 1.06
C LYS A 130 -0.95 40.30 2.13
#